data_AF-A0AAW7Y874-F1
#
_entry.id   AF-A0AAW7Y874-F1
#
_cell.length_a   1.000
_cell.length_b   1.000
_cell.length_c   1.000
_cell.angle_alpha   90.00
_cell.angle_beta   90.00
_cell.angle_gamma   90.00
#
_symmetry.space_group_name_H-M   'P 1'
#
loop_
_entity.id
_entity.type
_entity.pdbx_description
1 polymer ?
#
loop_
_entity_poly.entity_id
_entity_poly.type
_entity_poly.pdbx_seq_one_letter_code
_entity_poly.pdbx_strand_id
1 'polypeptide(L)'
;MKHTIMVEATGNWKFYFDVTKQQARDILNASEDEVINLNGNDETLSINLEVMGHSKKKGTGMTFEELDASDVRKQLKKLLEKEK
;
A
#
# COMPACT_ATOMS: atom_id res chain seq x y z
N MET A 1 -3.31 13.66 -7.52
CA MET A 1 -3.20 13.99 -6.08
C MET A 1 -2.92 12.72 -5.30
N LYS A 2 -2.05 12.80 -4.30
CA LYS A 2 -1.75 11.70 -3.37
C LYS A 2 -2.63 11.81 -2.13
N HIS A 3 -2.93 10.68 -1.52
CA HIS A 3 -3.68 10.55 -0.28
C HIS A 3 -2.92 9.61 0.65
N THR A 4 -2.68 10.05 1.88
CA THR A 4 -2.13 9.18 2.92
C THR A 4 -3.23 8.26 3.43
N ILE A 5 -2.97 6.96 3.43
CA ILE A 5 -3.81 5.97 4.12
C ILE A 5 -3.07 5.45 5.34
N MET A 6 -3.84 5.03 6.35
CA MET A 6 -3.34 4.37 7.56
C MET A 6 -3.80 2.93 7.52
N VAL A 7 -2.88 1.99 7.66
CA VAL A 7 -3.16 0.55 7.66
C VAL A 7 -2.52 -0.13 8.86
N GLU A 8 -2.96 -1.34 9.18
CA GLU A 8 -2.32 -2.20 10.18
C GLU A 8 -1.13 -2.97 9.58
N ALA A 9 0.00 -2.98 10.29
CA ALA A 9 1.13 -3.86 10.04
C ALA A 9 1.00 -5.17 10.82
N THR A 10 1.66 -6.25 10.39
CA THR A 10 1.60 -7.57 11.06
C THR A 10 2.06 -7.53 12.52
N GLY A 11 2.85 -6.52 12.91
CA GLY A 11 3.23 -6.22 14.29
C GLY A 11 2.19 -5.46 15.12
N ASN A 12 0.92 -5.35 14.68
CA ASN A 12 -0.18 -4.63 15.34
C ASN A 12 0.06 -3.13 15.55
N TRP A 13 0.82 -2.49 14.66
CA TRP A 13 1.07 -1.06 14.69
C TRP A 13 0.55 -0.39 13.41
N LYS A 14 0.37 0.93 13.48
CA LYS A 14 -0.23 1.72 12.39
C LYS A 14 0.83 2.20 11.41
N PHE A 15 0.79 1.70 10.19
CA PHE A 15 1.64 2.13 9.09
C PHE A 15 0.94 3.17 8.21
N TYR A 16 1.68 4.16 7.72
CA TYR A 16 1.14 5.23 6.89
C TYR A 16 1.91 5.32 5.58
N PHE A 17 1.21 5.35 4.46
CA PHE A 17 1.82 5.55 3.16
C PHE A 17 0.88 6.27 2.19
N ASP A 18 1.48 6.88 1.18
CA ASP A 18 0.76 7.67 0.18
C ASP A 18 0.40 6.83 -1.04
N VAL A 19 -0.86 6.96 -1.49
CA VAL A 19 -1.36 6.38 -2.73
C VAL A 19 -2.11 7.42 -3.54
N THR A 20 -2.07 7.31 -4.86
CA THR A 20 -3.05 7.98 -5.73
C THR A 20 -4.28 7.10 -5.89
N LYS A 21 -5.40 7.68 -6.34
CA LYS A 21 -6.61 6.90 -6.65
C LYS A 21 -6.39 5.88 -7.77
N GLN A 22 -5.54 6.21 -8.75
CA GLN A 22 -5.21 5.25 -9.79
C GLN A 22 -4.48 4.05 -9.18
N GLN A 23 -3.44 4.30 -8.38
CA GLN A 23 -2.74 3.23 -7.65
C GLN A 23 -3.66 2.45 -6.71
N ALA A 24 -4.60 3.10 -6.04
CA ALA A 24 -5.59 2.41 -5.23
C ALA A 24 -6.44 1.43 -6.05
N ARG A 25 -6.85 1.82 -7.26
CA ARG A 25 -7.55 0.91 -8.19
C ARG A 25 -6.63 -0.19 -8.70
N ASP A 26 -5.39 0.14 -9.02
CA ASP A 26 -4.41 -0.83 -9.53
C ASP A 26 -4.17 -1.91 -8.46
N ILE A 27 -3.87 -1.52 -7.21
CA ILE A 27 -3.68 -2.43 -6.06
C ILE A 27 -4.92 -3.31 -5.82
N LEU A 28 -6.12 -2.74 -5.93
CA LEU A 28 -7.35 -3.49 -5.69
C LEU A 28 -7.66 -4.51 -6.79
N ASN A 29 -7.16 -4.31 -8.01
CA ASN A 29 -7.36 -5.20 -9.15
C ASN A 29 -6.12 -6.05 -9.49
N ALA A 30 -5.00 -5.82 -8.79
CA ALA A 30 -3.74 -6.50 -9.02
C ALA A 30 -3.82 -8.00 -8.69
N SER A 31 -3.05 -8.79 -9.44
CA SER A 31 -2.90 -10.22 -9.18
C SER A 31 -1.95 -10.45 -8.00
N GLU A 32 -2.03 -11.64 -7.39
CA GLU A 32 -1.01 -12.06 -6.42
C GLU A 32 0.39 -12.05 -7.05
N ASP A 33 1.40 -11.72 -6.26
CA ASP A 33 2.82 -11.52 -6.63
C ASP A 33 3.11 -10.31 -7.53
N GLU A 34 2.08 -9.53 -7.90
CA GLU A 34 2.28 -8.27 -8.61
C GLU A 34 2.98 -7.23 -7.71
N VAL A 35 3.79 -6.37 -8.31
CA VAL A 35 4.48 -5.28 -7.60
C VAL A 35 4.04 -3.94 -8.18
N ILE A 36 3.36 -3.14 -7.36
CA ILE A 36 2.87 -1.81 -7.73
C ILE A 36 3.85 -0.75 -7.24
N ASN A 37 4.35 0.07 -8.17
CA ASN A 37 5.14 1.25 -7.83
C ASN A 37 4.25 2.32 -7.18
N LEU A 38 4.63 2.76 -5.98
CA LEU A 38 3.99 3.86 -5.27
C LEU A 38 4.73 5.16 -5.58
N ASN A 39 3.98 6.22 -5.83
CA ASN A 39 4.46 7.33 -6.67
C ASN A 39 5.72 8.01 -6.10
N GLY A 40 6.84 7.92 -6.82
CA GLY A 40 7.99 8.85 -6.78
C GLY A 40 8.93 8.80 -5.57
N ASN A 41 8.69 7.95 -4.58
CA ASN A 41 9.53 7.88 -3.37
C ASN A 41 10.42 6.63 -3.33
N ASP A 42 10.67 5.99 -4.48
CA ASP A 42 11.29 4.66 -4.55
C ASP A 42 10.56 3.67 -3.61
N GLU A 43 9.22 3.74 -3.61
CA GLU A 43 8.32 2.91 -2.80
C GLU A 43 7.60 1.91 -3.69
N THR A 44 7.43 0.69 -3.19
CA THR A 44 6.67 -0.37 -3.86
C THR A 44 5.75 -1.08 -2.89
N LEU A 45 4.66 -1.62 -3.42
CA LEU A 45 3.77 -2.53 -2.70
C LEU A 45 3.69 -3.85 -3.46
N SER A 46 4.17 -4.91 -2.82
CA SER A 46 4.02 -6.29 -3.30
C SER A 46 2.66 -6.83 -2.87
N ILE A 47 1.94 -7.44 -3.82
CA ILE A 47 0.57 -7.88 -3.65
C ILE A 47 0.55 -9.34 -3.20
N ASN A 48 -0.14 -9.59 -2.10
CA ASN A 48 -0.42 -10.94 -1.60
C ASN A 48 -1.85 -10.99 -1.04
N LEU A 49 -2.34 -12.20 -0.75
CA LEU A 49 -3.66 -12.44 -0.20
C LEU A 49 -3.75 -12.14 1.30
N GLU A 50 -2.72 -12.49 2.07
CA GLU A 50 -2.73 -12.35 3.53
C GLU A 50 -1.93 -11.13 3.99
N VAL A 51 -0.73 -10.93 3.43
CA VAL A 51 0.21 -9.89 3.88
C VAL A 51 0.83 -9.17 2.69
N MET A 52 0.56 -7.87 2.54
CA MET A 52 1.21 -7.06 1.50
C MET A 52 2.53 -6.51 2.01
N GLY A 53 3.60 -6.58 1.19
CA GLY A 53 4.90 -6.04 1.57
C GLY A 53 5.11 -4.64 1.01
N HIS A 54 5.30 -3.64 1.88
CA HIS A 54 5.72 -2.29 1.50
C HIS A 54 7.24 -2.19 1.57
N SER A 55 7.87 -1.74 0.48
CA SER A 55 9.31 -1.47 0.46
C SER A 55 9.58 -0.02 0.12
N LYS A 56 10.61 0.56 0.75
CA LYS A 56 11.07 1.92 0.46
C LYS A 56 12.59 1.99 0.44
N LYS A 57 13.16 2.65 -0.55
CA LYS A 57 14.59 2.95 -0.56
C LYS A 57 14.94 4.01 0.49
N LYS A 58 16.02 3.77 1.24
CA LYS A 58 16.56 4.68 2.26
C LYS A 58 18.08 4.80 2.12
N GLY A 59 18.53 5.80 1.36
CA GLY A 59 19.94 5.97 1.04
C GLY A 59 20.48 4.82 0.19
N THR A 60 21.48 4.10 0.70
CA THR A 60 22.02 2.88 0.08
C THR A 60 21.30 1.59 0.49
N GLY A 61 20.34 1.67 1.44
CA GLY A 61 19.57 0.53 1.93
C GLY A 61 18.10 0.55 1.50
N MET A 62 17.36 -0.46 1.94
CA MET A 62 15.90 -0.54 1.82
C MET A 62 15.27 -0.79 3.19
N THR A 63 14.09 -0.25 3.41
CA THR A 63 13.19 -0.64 4.50
C THR A 63 12.07 -1.50 3.93
N PHE A 64 11.60 -2.46 4.72
CA PHE A 64 10.50 -3.35 4.38
C PHE A 64 9.53 -3.42 5.55
N GLU A 65 8.23 -3.40 5.26
CA GLU A 65 7.17 -3.57 6.24
C GLU A 65 6.09 -4.52 5.71
N GLU A 66 5.59 -5.38 6.59
CA GLU A 66 4.51 -6.32 6.31
C GLU A 66 3.18 -5.74 6.78
N LEU A 67 2.23 -5.63 5.85
CA LEU A 67 0.94 -4.98 6.05
C LEU A 67 -0.20 -5.98 5.96
N ASP A 68 -1.20 -5.87 6.84
CA ASP A 68 -2.42 -6.68 6.77
C ASP A 68 -3.16 -6.38 5.45
N ALA A 69 -3.23 -7.38 4.57
CA ALA A 69 -3.79 -7.18 3.23
C ALA A 69 -5.29 -6.82 3.29
N SER A 70 -6.01 -7.30 4.30
CA SER A 70 -7.43 -7.05 4.47
C SER A 70 -7.70 -5.58 4.82
N ASP A 71 -6.91 -5.00 5.74
CA ASP A 71 -7.02 -3.60 6.11
C ASP A 71 -6.52 -2.70 4.99
N VAL A 72 -5.41 -3.03 4.31
CA VAL A 72 -4.96 -2.27 3.12
C VAL A 72 -6.10 -2.14 2.11
N ARG A 73 -6.72 -3.26 1.70
CA ARG A 73 -7.83 -3.27 0.74
C ARG A 73 -9.04 -2.48 1.25
N LYS A 74 -9.36 -2.58 2.54
CA LYS A 74 -10.45 -1.83 3.17
C LYS A 74 -10.22 -0.32 3.12
N GLN A 75 -9.01 0.16 3.41
CA GLN A 75 -8.70 1.60 3.41
C GLN A 75 -8.67 2.17 2.00
N LEU A 76 -8.17 1.40 1.01
CA LEU A 76 -8.21 1.79 -0.39
C LEU A 76 -9.65 1.91 -0.92
N LYS A 77 -10.55 0.99 -0.56
CA LYS A 77 -11.98 1.09 -0.90
C LYS A 77 -12.62 2.35 -0.31
N LYS A 78 -12.39 2.62 0.99
CA LYS A 78 -12.87 3.85 1.65
C LYS A 78 -12.37 5.12 0.96
N LEU A 79 -11.11 5.15 0.52
CA LEU A 79 -10.55 6.28 -0.22
C LEU A 79 -11.33 6.55 -1.51
N LEU A 80 -11.72 5.50 -2.24
CA LEU A 80 -12.46 5.60 -3.50
C LEU A 80 -13.95 5.95 -3.31
N GLU A 81 -14.53 5.64 -2.14
CA GLU A 81 -15.94 5.91 -1.83
C GLU A 81 -16.20 7.34 -1.37
N LYS A 82 -15.24 7.99 -0.68
CA LYS A 82 -15.37 9.36 -0.13
C LYS A 82 -15.53 10.47 -1.16
N GLU A 83 -15.55 10.14 -2.44
CA GLU A 83 -15.62 11.10 -3.55
C GLU A 83 -16.80 10.90 -4.49
N LYS A 84 -17.76 10.05 -4.12
CA LYS A 84 -19.09 10.05 -4.73
C LYS A 84 -19.96 11.09 -4.05
#